data_AF-A0A6N2UD18-F1
#
_entry.id   AF-A0A6N2UD18-F1
#
_cell.length_a   1.000
_cell.length_b   1.000
_cell.length_c   1.000
_cell.angle_alpha   90.00
_cell.angle_beta   90.00
_cell.angle_gamma   90.00
#
_symmetry.space_group_name_H-M   'P 1'
#
loop_
_entity.id
_entity.type
_entity.pdbx_description
1 polymer ?
#
loop_
_entity_poly.entity_id
_entity_poly.type
_entity_poly.pdbx_seq_one_letter_code
_entity_poly.pdbx_strand_id
1 'polypeptide(L)'
;MKSLKDFVLRENDIERNGHIYCKACGKRVDGELVDLGFTKFIPRIKCECEIKRDKENEERERLMRISSLKRDCFSSPLQHQYTFEKFLNEKGQAYKVAYNYAKSFEQMKEDNVGLLFYGDVGSGKTYLACSIANELIERKQIKVKIMNLSQVINQIQKSAFKLDSNEIISNLSRIL
;
A
#
# COMPACT_ATOMS: atom_id res chain seq x y z
N MET A 1 -29.07 -37.16 12.49
CA MET A 1 -29.06 -36.28 11.30
C MET A 1 -28.38 -34.99 11.67
N LYS A 2 -27.28 -34.61 11.00
CA LYS A 2 -26.64 -33.30 11.20
C LYS A 2 -27.65 -32.22 10.86
N SER A 3 -28.04 -31.41 11.84
CA SER A 3 -28.95 -30.30 11.57
C SER A 3 -28.14 -29.20 10.89
N LEU A 4 -28.27 -29.08 9.56
CA LEU A 4 -27.66 -28.02 8.77
C LEU A 4 -28.30 -26.63 9.02
N LYS A 5 -29.19 -26.51 10.00
CA LYS A 5 -29.97 -25.30 10.29
C LYS A 5 -29.10 -24.09 10.63
N ASP A 6 -27.84 -24.31 11.03
CA ASP A 6 -26.92 -23.25 11.46
C ASP A 6 -25.82 -22.91 10.44
N PHE A 7 -25.83 -23.53 9.24
CA PHE A 7 -24.86 -23.19 8.19
C PHE A 7 -25.46 -22.17 7.21
N VAL A 8 -24.80 -21.02 7.08
CA VAL A 8 -25.21 -19.97 6.14
C VAL A 8 -24.78 -20.35 4.71
N LEU A 9 -25.75 -20.81 3.90
CA LEU A 9 -25.57 -21.08 2.48
C LEU A 9 -25.33 -19.80 1.68
N ARG A 10 -24.37 -19.84 0.76
CA ARG A 10 -24.08 -18.77 -0.21
C ARG A 10 -24.60 -19.16 -1.59
N GLU A 11 -24.73 -18.18 -2.49
CA GLU A 11 -25.20 -18.39 -3.86
C GLU A 11 -24.42 -19.48 -4.63
N ASN A 12 -23.11 -19.60 -4.36
CA ASN A 12 -22.23 -20.59 -4.97
C ASN A 12 -22.16 -21.94 -4.23
N ASP A 13 -23.08 -22.23 -3.31
CA ASP A 13 -23.10 -23.47 -2.54
C ASP A 13 -24.19 -24.43 -3.00
N ILE A 14 -23.90 -25.72 -2.97
CA ILE A 14 -24.85 -26.79 -3.23
C ILE A 14 -24.79 -27.82 -2.10
N GLU A 15 -25.94 -28.20 -1.56
CA GLU A 15 -26.05 -29.27 -0.59
C GLU A 15 -26.14 -30.63 -1.32
N ARG A 16 -25.33 -31.60 -0.89
CA ARG A 16 -25.38 -33.00 -1.35
C ARG A 16 -25.09 -33.92 -0.17
N ASN A 17 -25.94 -34.92 0.06
CA ASN A 17 -25.74 -35.94 1.11
C ASN A 17 -25.47 -35.36 2.51
N GLY A 18 -26.11 -34.24 2.87
CA GLY A 18 -25.93 -33.59 4.18
C GLY A 18 -24.60 -32.84 4.35
N HIS A 19 -23.91 -32.55 3.24
CA HIS A 19 -22.68 -31.77 3.16
C HIS A 19 -22.83 -30.65 2.13
N ILE A 20 -22.00 -29.62 2.25
CA ILE A 20 -22.08 -28.43 1.43
C ILE A 20 -20.85 -28.36 0.55
N TYR A 21 -21.07 -28.17 -0.74
CA TYR A 21 -20.04 -28.16 -1.77
C TYR A 21 -20.06 -26.84 -2.53
N CYS A 22 -18.90 -26.41 -2.99
CA CYS A 22 -18.78 -25.28 -3.91
C CYS A 22 -19.28 -25.68 -5.30
N LYS A 23 -20.23 -24.93 -5.88
CA LYS A 23 -20.73 -25.14 -7.26
C LYS A 23 -19.64 -25.04 -8.32
N ALA A 24 -18.61 -24.22 -8.08
CA ALA A 24 -17.57 -23.94 -9.07
C ALA A 24 -16.52 -25.05 -9.19
N CYS A 25 -16.08 -25.64 -8.08
CA CYS A 25 -15.02 -26.66 -8.08
C CYS A 25 -15.43 -28.01 -7.51
N GLY A 26 -16.65 -28.14 -6.96
CA GLY A 26 -17.16 -29.37 -6.38
C GLY A 26 -16.51 -29.80 -5.07
N LYS A 27 -15.62 -29.00 -4.48
CA LYS A 27 -14.99 -29.31 -3.17
C LYS A 27 -15.95 -29.01 -2.01
N ARG A 28 -15.83 -29.78 -0.95
CA ARG A 28 -16.58 -29.61 0.30
C ARG A 28 -16.16 -28.31 0.99
N VAL A 29 -17.13 -27.52 1.47
CA VAL A 29 -16.93 -26.21 2.12
C VAL A 29 -17.50 -26.15 3.53
N ASP A 30 -18.19 -27.18 4.01
CA ASP A 30 -18.57 -27.35 5.40
C ASP A 30 -17.51 -28.16 6.17
N GLY A 31 -17.17 -27.70 7.37
CA GLY A 31 -16.32 -28.42 8.30
C GLY A 31 -17.07 -29.46 9.13
N GLU A 32 -16.46 -29.87 10.23
CA GLU A 32 -17.11 -30.74 11.22
C GLU A 32 -17.91 -29.91 12.23
N LEU A 33 -18.92 -30.52 12.84
CA LEU A 33 -19.71 -29.85 13.88
C LEU A 33 -18.79 -29.51 15.06
N VAL A 34 -18.68 -28.22 15.39
CA VAL A 34 -17.95 -27.75 16.55
C VAL A 34 -18.95 -27.44 17.66
N ASP A 35 -18.74 -28.02 18.84
CA ASP A 35 -19.55 -27.82 20.04
C ASP A 35 -18.70 -27.09 21.10
N LEU A 36 -19.06 -25.85 21.40
CA LEU A 36 -18.40 -25.02 22.41
C LEU A 36 -19.16 -25.00 23.75
N GLY A 37 -20.10 -25.94 23.95
CA GLY A 37 -20.92 -26.05 25.17
C GLY A 37 -22.08 -25.05 25.23
N PHE A 38 -21.86 -23.79 24.84
CA PHE A 38 -22.87 -22.74 24.80
C PHE A 38 -23.47 -22.52 23.39
N THR A 39 -22.78 -23.01 22.36
CA THR A 39 -23.23 -22.93 20.97
C THR A 39 -22.65 -24.08 20.15
N LYS A 40 -23.40 -24.51 19.15
CA LYS A 40 -22.96 -25.52 18.17
C LYS A 40 -23.07 -24.89 16.79
N PHE A 41 -22.05 -25.07 15.97
CA PHE A 41 -22.08 -24.57 14.60
C PHE A 41 -21.19 -25.41 13.69
N ILE A 42 -21.40 -25.28 12.39
CA ILE A 42 -20.59 -25.91 11.37
C ILE A 42 -19.71 -24.82 10.74
N PRO A 43 -18.38 -24.84 10.94
CA PRO A 43 -17.50 -23.83 10.37
C PRO A 43 -17.46 -23.97 8.86
N ARG A 44 -17.30 -22.83 8.17
CA ARG A 44 -17.07 -22.81 6.73
C ARG A 44 -15.58 -22.92 6.44
N ILE A 45 -15.22 -23.85 5.56
CA ILE A 45 -13.88 -23.99 5.02
C ILE A 45 -13.80 -23.15 3.74
N LYS A 46 -12.84 -22.21 3.69
CA LYS A 46 -12.60 -21.43 2.47
C LYS A 46 -12.13 -22.36 1.35
N CYS A 47 -12.88 -22.35 0.26
CA CYS A 47 -12.53 -23.04 -0.97
C CYS A 47 -11.35 -22.34 -1.67
N GLU A 48 -10.54 -23.07 -2.43
CA GLU A 48 -9.47 -22.50 -3.28
C GLU A 48 -9.99 -21.41 -4.25
N CYS A 49 -11.22 -21.54 -4.76
CA CYS A 49 -11.84 -20.50 -5.61
C CYS A 49 -12.05 -19.19 -4.85
N GLU A 50 -12.44 -19.27 -3.58
CA GLU A 50 -12.61 -18.10 -2.71
C GLU A 50 -11.26 -17.50 -2.36
N ILE A 51 -10.29 -18.33 -1.97
CA ILE A 51 -8.91 -17.90 -1.69
C ILE A 51 -8.29 -17.18 -2.90
N LYS A 52 -8.49 -17.72 -4.12
CA LYS A 52 -7.98 -17.10 -5.34
C LYS A 52 -8.65 -15.76 -5.60
N ARG A 53 -9.97 -15.68 -5.47
CA ARG A 53 -10.74 -14.44 -5.66
C ARG A 53 -10.35 -13.37 -4.63
N ASP A 54 -10.20 -13.76 -3.37
CA ASP A 54 -9.75 -12.87 -2.30
C ASP A 54 -8.37 -12.29 -2.62
N LYS A 55 -7.41 -13.14 -3.02
CA LYS A 55 -6.07 -12.69 -3.45
C LYS A 55 -6.11 -11.76 -4.67
N GLU A 56 -6.94 -12.05 -5.66
CA GLU A 56 -7.11 -11.19 -6.85
C GLU A 56 -7.71 -9.83 -6.49
N ASN A 57 -8.66 -9.80 -5.56
CA ASN A 57 -9.26 -8.57 -5.05
C ASN A 57 -8.28 -7.76 -4.21
N GLU A 58 -7.56 -8.41 -3.29
CA GLU A 58 -6.51 -7.77 -2.47
C GLU A 58 -5.42 -7.15 -3.35
N GLU A 59 -4.95 -7.87 -4.38
CA GLU A 59 -3.96 -7.33 -5.32
C GLU A 59 -4.54 -6.18 -6.16
N ARG A 60 -5.80 -6.27 -6.60
CA ARG A 60 -6.48 -5.18 -7.29
C ARG A 60 -6.55 -3.92 -6.42
N GLU A 61 -6.98 -4.06 -5.16
CA GLU A 61 -7.07 -2.95 -4.20
C GLU A 61 -5.69 -2.34 -3.94
N ARG A 62 -4.67 -3.19 -3.76
CA ARG A 62 -3.28 -2.78 -3.63
C ARG A 62 -2.79 -1.96 -4.82
N LEU A 63 -3.04 -2.42 -6.05
CA LEU A 63 -2.63 -1.71 -7.27
C LEU A 63 -3.39 -0.39 -7.43
N MET A 64 -4.68 -0.35 -7.11
CA MET A 64 -5.47 0.89 -7.11
C MET A 64 -4.91 1.91 -6.10
N ARG A 65 -4.56 1.46 -4.90
CA ARG A 65 -3.97 2.31 -3.86
C ARG A 65 -2.62 2.87 -4.29
N ILE A 66 -1.73 2.02 -4.81
CA ILE A 66 -0.42 2.45 -5.36
C ILE A 66 -0.62 3.48 -6.48
N SER A 67 -1.55 3.22 -7.40
CA SER A 67 -1.87 4.15 -8.50
C SER A 67 -2.32 5.51 -7.97
N SER A 68 -3.19 5.54 -6.95
CA SER A 68 -3.64 6.78 -6.32
C SER A 68 -2.49 7.52 -5.64
N LEU A 69 -1.66 6.82 -4.86
CA LEU A 69 -0.51 7.41 -4.18
C LEU A 69 0.48 8.02 -5.16
N LYS A 70 0.75 7.38 -6.30
CA LYS A 70 1.61 7.93 -7.34
C LYS A 70 1.03 9.19 -7.96
N ARG A 71 -0.28 9.19 -8.29
CA ARG A 71 -0.96 10.39 -8.82
C ARG A 71 -0.89 11.58 -7.86
N ASP A 72 -1.00 11.32 -6.56
CA ASP A 72 -0.91 12.37 -5.54
C ASP A 72 0.53 12.87 -5.33
N CYS A 73 1.53 11.99 -5.50
CA CYS A 73 2.94 12.28 -5.24
C CYS A 73 3.64 13.02 -6.38
N PHE A 74 3.37 12.62 -7.63
CA PHE A 74 4.12 13.07 -8.81
C PHE A 74 3.33 14.04 -9.67
N SER A 75 3.99 15.08 -10.17
CA SER A 75 3.39 16.05 -11.09
C SER A 75 3.41 15.58 -12.55
N SER A 76 4.27 14.62 -12.89
CA SER A 76 4.41 14.11 -14.26
C SER A 76 4.31 12.58 -14.29
N PRO A 77 3.55 12.00 -15.24
CA PRO A 77 3.49 10.55 -15.45
C PRO A 77 4.84 9.89 -15.70
N LEU A 78 5.82 10.63 -16.24
CA LEU A 78 7.17 10.11 -16.49
C LEU A 78 7.85 9.69 -15.18
N GLN A 79 7.61 10.43 -14.08
CA GLN A 79 8.20 10.16 -12.78
C GLN A 79 7.69 8.86 -12.15
N HIS A 80 6.53 8.35 -12.60
CA HIS A 80 6.00 7.06 -12.13
C HIS A 80 6.93 5.90 -12.51
N GLN A 81 7.77 6.10 -13.54
CA GLN A 81 8.69 5.09 -14.06
C GLN A 81 10.11 5.23 -13.54
N TYR A 82 10.39 6.22 -12.69
CA TYR A 82 11.72 6.43 -12.12
C TYR A 82 11.95 5.42 -11.00
N THR A 83 12.60 4.31 -11.32
CA THR A 83 12.90 3.22 -10.38
C THR A 83 14.39 3.02 -10.24
N PHE A 84 14.83 2.49 -9.11
CA PHE A 84 16.25 2.14 -8.90
C PHE A 84 16.77 1.15 -9.95
N GLU A 85 15.91 0.32 -10.54
CA GLU A 85 16.29 -0.64 -11.57
C GLU A 85 16.57 0.03 -12.92
N LYS A 86 15.82 1.09 -13.25
CA LYS A 86 15.91 1.83 -14.51
C LYS A 86 16.89 3.00 -14.46
N PHE A 87 17.64 3.15 -13.37
CA PHE A 87 18.63 4.21 -13.24
C PHE A 87 19.81 3.95 -14.19
N LEU A 88 19.98 4.84 -15.18
CA LEU A 88 20.95 4.68 -16.28
C LEU A 88 22.37 5.10 -15.90
N ASN A 89 22.53 6.01 -14.93
CA ASN A 89 23.85 6.47 -14.50
C ASN A 89 24.58 5.36 -13.74
N GLU A 90 25.90 5.52 -13.60
CA GLU A 90 26.70 4.63 -12.79
C GLU A 90 26.08 4.45 -11.40
N LYS A 91 25.96 3.18 -10.96
CA LYS A 91 25.47 2.82 -9.62
C LYS A 91 26.52 3.10 -8.54
N GLY A 92 27.01 4.34 -8.54
CA GLY A 92 27.98 4.86 -7.60
C GLY A 92 27.40 5.11 -6.21
N GLN A 93 28.14 5.85 -5.39
CA GLN A 93 27.80 6.03 -3.98
C GLN A 93 26.41 6.63 -3.76
N ALA A 94 26.02 7.64 -4.55
CA ALA A 94 24.71 8.29 -4.43
C ALA A 94 23.54 7.31 -4.63
N TYR A 95 23.68 6.38 -5.60
CA TYR A 95 22.69 5.32 -5.82
C TYR A 95 22.57 4.39 -4.61
N LYS A 96 23.71 3.91 -4.09
CA LYS A 96 23.75 2.99 -2.94
C LYS A 96 23.12 3.61 -1.70
N VAL A 97 23.46 4.87 -1.42
CA VAL A 97 22.90 5.63 -0.29
C VAL A 97 21.38 5.80 -0.45
N ALA A 98 20.91 6.22 -1.63
CA ALA A 98 19.49 6.38 -1.91
C ALA A 98 18.70 5.06 -1.76
N TYR A 99 19.26 3.97 -2.29
CA TYR A 99 18.65 2.64 -2.20
C TYR A 99 18.53 2.18 -0.73
N ASN A 100 19.63 2.26 0.03
CA ASN A 100 19.68 1.85 1.43
C ASN A 100 18.75 2.71 2.31
N TYR A 101 18.66 4.00 2.01
CA TYR A 101 17.72 4.90 2.67
C TYR A 101 16.26 4.48 2.46
N ALA A 102 15.87 4.16 1.22
CA ALA A 102 14.50 3.72 0.93
C ALA A 102 14.18 2.37 1.62
N LYS A 103 15.14 1.44 1.65
CA LYS A 103 15.01 0.16 2.34
C LYS A 103 14.83 0.32 3.85
N SER A 104 15.63 1.18 4.46
CA SER A 104 15.67 1.39 5.92
C SER A 104 14.84 2.60 6.37
N PHE A 105 13.87 3.03 5.56
CA PHE A 105 13.16 4.30 5.76
C PHE A 105 12.48 4.45 7.12
N GLU A 106 11.95 3.39 7.71
CA GLU A 106 11.33 3.43 9.03
C GLU A 106 12.34 3.88 10.10
N GLN A 107 13.53 3.28 10.10
CA GLN A 107 14.63 3.65 10.98
C GLN A 107 15.11 5.07 10.68
N MET A 108 15.32 5.41 9.39
CA MET A 108 15.75 6.75 9.01
C MET A 108 14.76 7.83 9.46
N LYS A 109 13.46 7.53 9.42
CA LYS A 109 12.40 8.42 9.90
C LYS A 109 12.42 8.55 11.43
N GLU A 110 12.58 7.44 12.15
CA GLU A 110 12.67 7.44 13.62
C GLU A 110 13.88 8.24 14.10
N ASP A 111 15.01 8.09 13.43
CA ASP A 111 16.26 8.79 13.75
C ASP A 111 16.32 10.23 13.21
N ASN A 112 15.28 10.70 12.51
CA ASN A 112 15.22 12.01 11.84
C ASN A 112 16.37 12.27 10.85
N VAL A 113 16.79 11.23 10.13
CA VAL A 113 17.84 11.29 9.11
C VAL A 113 17.24 11.62 7.75
N GLY A 114 17.79 12.65 7.09
CA GLY A 114 17.44 13.03 5.71
C GLY A 114 18.62 12.90 4.75
N LEU A 115 18.33 12.96 3.44
CA LEU A 115 19.34 12.96 2.38
C LEU A 115 19.38 14.28 1.63
N LEU A 116 20.59 14.79 1.37
CA LEU A 116 20.84 15.91 0.48
C LEU A 116 21.62 15.44 -0.76
N PHE A 117 20.98 15.52 -1.92
CA PHE A 117 21.65 15.29 -3.20
C PHE A 117 22.19 16.61 -3.75
N TYR A 118 23.49 16.68 -4.03
CA TYR A 118 24.16 17.84 -4.63
C TYR A 118 25.03 17.41 -5.83
N GLY A 119 25.31 18.35 -6.74
CA GLY A 119 26.10 18.12 -7.97
C GLY A 119 25.49 18.77 -9.20
N ASP A 120 26.12 18.59 -10.36
CA ASP A 120 25.77 19.29 -11.62
C ASP A 120 24.40 18.93 -12.18
N VAL A 121 23.89 19.76 -13.08
CA VAL A 121 22.65 19.50 -13.81
C VAL A 121 22.78 18.18 -14.60
N GLY A 122 21.74 17.34 -14.57
CA GLY A 122 21.75 16.04 -15.27
C GLY A 122 22.38 14.87 -14.50
N SER A 123 22.96 15.09 -13.31
CA SER A 123 23.55 14.01 -12.47
C SER A 123 22.55 12.98 -11.90
N GLY A 124 21.25 13.12 -12.14
CA GLY A 124 20.23 12.17 -11.70
C GLY A 124 19.65 12.40 -10.30
N LYS A 125 19.92 13.54 -9.65
CA LYS A 125 19.40 13.88 -8.31
C LYS A 125 17.88 13.72 -8.18
N THR A 126 17.13 14.38 -9.06
CA THR A 126 15.66 14.30 -9.08
C THR A 126 15.18 12.88 -9.36
N TYR A 127 15.89 12.14 -10.21
CA TYR A 127 15.56 10.75 -10.51
C TYR A 127 15.71 9.87 -9.26
N LEU A 128 16.81 10.00 -8.51
CA LEU A 128 17.03 9.25 -7.27
C LEU A 128 15.99 9.60 -6.21
N ALA A 129 15.64 10.88 -6.04
CA ALA A 129 14.57 11.29 -5.14
C ALA A 129 13.22 10.67 -5.52
N CYS A 130 12.88 10.67 -6.81
CA CYS A 130 11.66 9.99 -7.31
C CYS A 130 11.74 8.46 -7.15
N SER A 131 12.92 7.87 -7.26
CA SER A 131 13.13 6.43 -7.07
C SER A 131 12.90 6.01 -5.62
N ILE A 132 13.35 6.82 -4.66
CA ILE A 132 13.01 6.64 -3.23
C ILE A 132 11.49 6.71 -3.07
N ALA A 133 10.85 7.75 -3.60
CA ALA A 133 9.40 7.92 -3.48
C ALA A 133 8.62 6.73 -4.07
N ASN A 134 8.98 6.27 -5.27
CA ASN A 134 8.36 5.10 -5.89
C ASN A 134 8.56 3.84 -5.04
N GLU A 135 9.76 3.58 -4.52
CA GLU A 135 10.03 2.42 -3.67
C GLU A 135 9.18 2.43 -2.38
N LEU A 136 9.04 3.59 -1.73
CA LEU A 136 8.19 3.74 -0.54
C LEU A 136 6.70 3.56 -0.84
N ILE A 137 6.22 4.09 -1.97
CA ILE A 137 4.83 3.94 -2.39
C ILE A 137 4.52 2.48 -2.78
N GLU A 138 5.36 1.86 -3.60
CA GLU A 138 5.09 0.54 -4.17
C GLU A 138 5.23 -0.60 -3.15
N ARG A 139 6.25 -0.52 -2.29
CA ARG A 139 6.54 -1.60 -1.33
C ARG A 139 5.87 -1.41 0.01
N LYS A 140 5.74 -0.16 0.46
CA LYS A 140 5.28 0.17 1.82
C LYS A 140 3.95 0.91 1.83
N GLN A 141 3.40 1.28 0.67
CA GLN A 141 2.17 2.07 0.53
C GLN A 141 2.18 3.36 1.37
N ILE A 142 3.38 3.92 1.59
CA ILE A 142 3.57 5.18 2.31
C ILE A 142 3.22 6.33 1.39
N LYS A 143 2.47 7.31 1.92
CA LYS A 143 2.19 8.55 1.20
C LYS A 143 3.44 9.42 1.16
N VAL A 144 3.93 9.70 -0.04
CA VAL A 144 5.08 10.57 -0.29
C VAL A 144 4.62 11.78 -1.08
N LYS A 145 5.34 12.90 -0.94
CA LYS A 145 5.05 14.12 -1.67
C LYS A 145 6.35 14.70 -2.22
N ILE A 146 6.40 14.91 -3.53
CA ILE A 146 7.50 15.62 -4.17
C ILE A 146 7.05 17.03 -4.47
N MET A 147 7.87 18.01 -4.11
CA MET A 147 7.56 19.43 -4.29
C MET A 147 8.77 20.15 -4.88
N ASN A 148 8.49 21.08 -5.79
CA ASN A 148 9.46 22.10 -6.18
C ASN A 148 9.38 23.31 -5.24
N LEU A 149 10.39 24.18 -5.31
CA LEU A 149 10.48 25.35 -4.43
C LEU A 149 9.25 26.26 -4.52
N SER A 150 8.74 26.52 -5.74
CA SER A 150 7.55 27.35 -5.93
C SER A 150 6.31 26.76 -5.26
N GLN A 151 6.13 25.43 -5.32
CA GLN A 151 5.05 24.74 -4.63
C GLN A 151 5.20 24.85 -3.11
N VAL A 152 6.43 24.70 -2.58
CA VAL A 152 6.70 24.87 -1.15
C VAL A 152 6.32 26.27 -0.70
N ILE A 153 6.80 27.32 -1.39
CA ILE A 153 6.50 28.72 -1.08
C ILE A 153 4.98 28.97 -1.13
N ASN A 154 4.30 28.52 -2.19
CA ASN A 154 2.85 28.69 -2.32
C ASN A 154 2.07 28.01 -1.20
N GLN A 155 2.53 26.86 -0.70
CA GLN A 155 1.90 26.20 0.44
C GLN A 155 2.14 26.94 1.74
N ILE A 156 3.36 27.42 1.97
CA ILE A 156 3.70 28.24 3.14
C ILE A 156 2.84 29.50 3.14
N GLN A 157 2.75 30.23 2.01
CA GLN A 157 1.91 31.41 1.89
C GLN A 157 0.44 31.10 2.14
N LYS A 158 -0.13 30.07 1.48
CA LYS A 158 -1.53 29.66 1.73
C LYS A 158 -1.80 29.29 3.17
N SER A 159 -0.82 28.71 3.88
CA SER A 159 -0.94 28.44 5.31
C SER A 159 -0.85 29.74 6.12
N ALA A 160 0.14 30.59 5.89
CA ALA A 160 0.32 31.86 6.60
C ALA A 160 -0.87 32.80 6.45
N PHE A 161 -1.50 32.85 5.28
CA PHE A 161 -2.68 33.69 5.01
C PHE A 161 -4.02 33.09 5.47
N LYS A 162 -4.05 31.81 5.89
CA LYS A 162 -5.25 31.14 6.41
C LYS A 162 -5.34 31.12 7.94
N LEU A 163 -4.36 31.67 8.66
CA LEU A 163 -4.19 31.41 10.09
C LEU A 163 -4.52 32.62 10.96
N ASP A 164 -5.71 32.56 11.56
CA ASP A 164 -6.00 33.12 12.88
C ASP A 164 -5.15 32.33 13.90
N SER A 165 -3.95 32.83 14.16
CA SER A 165 -2.90 32.57 15.18
C SER A 165 -2.66 31.18 15.84
N ASN A 166 -3.60 30.22 15.92
CA ASN A 166 -3.43 28.99 16.72
C ASN A 166 -3.14 27.69 15.94
N GLU A 167 -3.25 27.67 14.62
CA GLU A 167 -3.07 26.43 13.82
C GLU A 167 -1.64 26.25 13.24
N ILE A 168 -0.74 27.22 13.43
CA ILE A 168 0.63 27.23 12.85
C ILE A 168 1.43 25.96 13.21
N ILE A 169 1.28 25.49 14.45
CA ILE A 169 2.07 24.35 14.96
C ILE A 169 1.58 23.01 14.37
N SER A 170 0.28 22.87 14.07
CA SER A 170 -0.29 21.60 13.58
C SER A 170 -0.03 21.32 12.10
N ASN A 171 0.18 22.36 11.31
CA ASN A 171 0.34 22.23 9.86
C ASN A 171 1.79 21.99 9.43
N LEU A 172 2.78 22.47 10.21
CA LEU A 172 4.20 22.19 9.97
C LEU A 172 4.56 20.72 10.24
N SER A 173 3.94 20.09 11.24
CA SER A 173 4.15 18.68 11.56
C SER A 173 3.54 17.69 10.57
N ARG A 174 2.75 18.18 9.60
CA ARG A 174 2.18 17.37 8.50
C ARG A 174 2.98 17.48 7.21
N ILE A 175 3.98 18.35 7.16
CA ILE A 175 4.83 18.61 6.00
C ILE A 175 6.18 17.89 6.14
N LEU A 176 6.64 17.64 7.37
CA LEU A 176 7.80 16.79 7.70
C LEU A 176 7.35 15.36 8.02
#